data_AF-A0A3R9PHR3-F1
#
_entry.id   AF-A0A3R9PHR3-F1
#
_cell.length_a   1.000
_cell.length_b   1.000
_cell.length_c   1.000
_cell.angle_alpha   90.00
_cell.angle_beta   90.00
_cell.angle_gamma   90.00
#
_symmetry.space_group_name_H-M   'P 1'
#
loop_
_entity.id
_entity.type
_entity.pdbx_description
1 polymer ?
#
loop_
_entity_poly.entity_id
_entity_poly.type
_entity_poly.pdbx_seq_one_letter_code
_entity_poly.pdbx_strand_id
1 'polypeptide(L)'
;MQQATIRVTEAARAPGARGQAEAVQAAVRLSGAQVSDVQPAAASEQGQRVSYLNVQYSLKSPELERISTTLDAVHRQSGSEVMESAKDQQRRQALSQAREAGQSRATERGQDQQER
;
A
#
# COMPACT_ATOMS: atom_id res chain seq x y z
N MET A 1 -10.69 -9.62 7.02
CA MET A 1 -9.35 -9.39 6.46
C MET A 1 -9.51 -9.18 4.97
N GLN A 2 -8.74 -8.27 4.40
CA GLN A 2 -8.75 -7.92 2.98
C GLN A 2 -7.39 -8.30 2.38
N GLN A 3 -7.37 -8.50 1.06
CA GLN A 3 -6.19 -8.94 0.33
C GLN A 3 -6.01 -8.13 -0.96
N ALA A 4 -4.77 -7.88 -1.33
CA ALA A 4 -4.39 -7.31 -2.60
C ALA A 4 -3.08 -7.96 -3.08
N THR A 5 -2.89 -8.03 -4.39
CA THR A 5 -1.63 -8.47 -5.00
C THR A 5 -0.97 -7.28 -5.66
N ILE A 6 0.30 -7.02 -5.35
CA ILE A 6 1.07 -5.99 -6.05
C ILE A 6 2.00 -6.68 -7.04
N ARG A 7 1.87 -6.34 -8.32
CA ARG A 7 2.81 -6.73 -9.36
C ARG A 7 3.79 -5.58 -9.58
N VAL A 8 5.09 -5.87 -9.47
CA VAL A 8 6.16 -4.91 -9.72
C VAL A 8 6.99 -5.39 -10.91
N THR A 9 7.14 -4.55 -11.92
CA THR A 9 7.93 -4.78 -13.12
C THR A 9 9.05 -3.76 -13.18
N GLU A 10 10.29 -4.25 -13.15
CA GLU A 10 11.48 -3.41 -13.19
C GLU A 10 12.54 -3.98 -14.13
N ALA A 11 13.57 -3.20 -14.46
CA ALA A 11 14.68 -3.72 -15.26
C ALA A 11 15.39 -4.87 -14.53
N ALA A 12 15.81 -5.92 -15.26
CA ALA A 12 16.61 -6.98 -14.67
C ALA A 12 17.89 -6.40 -14.02
N ARG A 13 18.18 -6.86 -12.81
CA ARG A 13 19.37 -6.48 -12.03
C ARG A 13 20.19 -7.72 -11.71
N ALA A 14 21.43 -7.50 -11.27
CA ALA A 14 22.25 -8.57 -10.75
C ALA A 14 21.51 -9.35 -9.64
N PRO A 15 21.64 -10.69 -9.56
CA PRO A 15 21.07 -11.48 -8.48
C PRO A 15 21.44 -10.91 -7.10
N GLY A 16 20.46 -10.77 -6.22
CA GLY A 16 20.64 -10.21 -4.87
C GLY A 16 20.65 -8.68 -4.77
N ALA A 17 20.63 -7.95 -5.89
CA ALA A 17 20.47 -6.50 -5.86
C ALA A 17 19.04 -6.10 -5.46
N ARG A 18 18.91 -5.18 -4.49
CA ARG A 18 17.62 -4.58 -4.14
C ARG A 18 17.11 -3.70 -5.28
N GLY A 19 15.83 -3.85 -5.59
CA GLY A 19 15.12 -3.15 -6.64
C GLY A 19 13.84 -2.47 -6.13
N GLN A 20 12.99 -2.10 -7.08
CA GLN A 20 11.70 -1.49 -6.81
C GLN A 20 10.79 -2.45 -6.01
N ALA A 21 10.84 -3.75 -6.29
CA ALA A 21 10.00 -4.72 -5.59
C ALA A 21 10.25 -4.73 -4.07
N GLU A 22 11.52 -4.70 -3.66
CA GLU A 22 11.91 -4.65 -2.25
C GLU A 22 11.56 -3.29 -1.60
N ALA A 23 11.66 -2.19 -2.36
CA ALA A 23 11.24 -0.87 -1.87
C ALA A 23 9.72 -0.79 -1.64
N VAL A 24 8.93 -1.33 -2.56
CA VAL A 24 7.46 -1.43 -2.42
C VAL A 24 7.10 -2.33 -1.25
N GLN A 25 7.74 -3.50 -1.12
CA GLN A 25 7.53 -4.39 0.03
C GLN A 25 7.79 -3.67 1.37
N ALA A 26 8.90 -2.93 1.47
CA ALA A 26 9.24 -2.18 2.67
C ALA A 26 8.20 -1.08 2.97
N ALA A 27 7.80 -0.29 1.96
CA ALA A 27 6.80 0.75 2.13
C ALA A 27 5.45 0.19 2.61
N VAL A 28 4.99 -0.91 2.01
CA VAL A 28 3.72 -1.55 2.40
C VAL A 28 3.82 -2.15 3.81
N ARG A 29 4.95 -2.75 4.20
CA ARG A 29 5.16 -3.21 5.59
C ARG A 29 5.16 -2.05 6.59
N LEU A 30 5.84 -0.95 6.27
CA LEU A 30 5.86 0.27 7.10
C LEU A 30 4.48 0.94 7.22
N SER A 31 3.59 0.69 6.26
CA SER A 31 2.21 1.16 6.33
C SER A 31 1.36 0.45 7.40
N GLY A 32 1.82 -0.69 7.93
CA GLY A 32 1.06 -1.52 8.87
C GLY A 32 0.31 -2.68 8.20
N ALA A 33 0.44 -2.86 6.89
CA ALA A 33 -0.04 -4.04 6.18
C ALA A 33 0.94 -5.21 6.33
N GLN A 34 0.39 -6.43 6.32
CA GLN A 34 1.20 -7.64 6.25
C GLN A 34 1.53 -7.93 4.79
N VAL A 35 2.80 -8.28 4.52
CA VAL A 35 3.27 -8.58 3.17
C VAL A 35 4.06 -9.88 3.20
N SER A 36 3.63 -10.85 2.40
CA SER A 36 4.37 -12.09 2.17
C SER A 36 5.71 -11.82 1.50
N ASP A 37 6.62 -12.80 1.53
CA ASP A 37 7.87 -12.68 0.79
C ASP A 37 7.65 -12.55 -0.71
N VAL A 38 8.51 -11.74 -1.33
CA VAL A 38 8.51 -11.49 -2.76
C VAL A 38 8.80 -12.81 -3.47
N GLN A 39 7.88 -13.30 -4.28
CA GLN A 39 8.23 -14.46 -5.11
C GLN A 39 9.34 -14.04 -6.10
N PRO A 40 10.42 -14.83 -6.20
CA PRO A 40 11.53 -14.49 -7.09
C PRO A 40 11.01 -14.41 -8.51
N ALA A 41 11.37 -13.31 -9.14
CA ALA A 41 10.93 -12.96 -10.47
C ALA A 41 11.47 -13.92 -11.51
N ALA A 42 10.60 -14.38 -12.41
CA ALA A 42 11.06 -14.80 -13.72
C ALA A 42 11.52 -13.54 -14.48
N ALA A 43 12.67 -13.63 -15.16
CA ALA A 43 12.97 -12.66 -16.20
C ALA A 43 11.91 -12.84 -17.30
N SER A 44 11.20 -11.77 -17.64
CA SER A 44 10.36 -11.76 -18.83
C SER A 44 11.24 -11.89 -20.06
N GLU A 45 10.66 -12.33 -21.18
CA GLU A 45 11.35 -12.39 -22.48
C GLU A 45 11.93 -11.03 -22.92
N GLN A 46 11.50 -9.94 -22.28
CA GLN A 46 11.90 -8.56 -22.55
C GLN A 46 13.02 -8.06 -21.62
N GLY A 47 13.65 -8.94 -20.82
CA GLY A 47 14.71 -8.56 -19.89
C GLY A 47 14.23 -7.76 -18.67
N GLN A 48 12.95 -7.89 -18.33
CA GLN A 48 12.36 -7.26 -17.15
C GLN A 48 12.20 -8.28 -16.02
N ARG A 49 12.42 -7.85 -14.79
CA ARG A 49 12.14 -8.60 -13.58
C ARG A 49 10.69 -8.34 -13.18
N VAL A 50 9.86 -9.39 -13.07
CA VAL A 50 8.47 -9.29 -12.61
C VAL A 50 8.32 -9.96 -11.25
N SER A 51 7.98 -9.19 -10.21
CA SER A 51 7.79 -9.67 -8.85
C SER A 51 6.35 -9.50 -8.37
N TYR A 52 5.89 -10.41 -7.51
CA TYR A 52 4.55 -10.37 -6.93
C TYR A 52 4.64 -10.30 -5.39
N LEU A 53 3.84 -9.43 -4.81
CA LEU A 53 3.70 -9.23 -3.36
C LEU A 53 2.26 -9.50 -2.96
N ASN A 54 2.04 -10.44 -2.06
CA ASN A 54 0.73 -10.66 -1.47
C ASN A 54 0.58 -9.80 -0.23
N VAL A 55 -0.40 -8.91 -0.24
CA VAL A 55 -0.67 -7.94 0.83
C VAL A 55 -1.94 -8.34 1.55
N GLN A 56 -1.90 -8.33 2.88
CA GLN A 56 -3.06 -8.55 3.73
C GLN A 56 -3.21 -7.39 4.71
N TYR A 57 -4.43 -6.92 4.87
CA TYR A 57 -4.72 -5.83 5.81
C TYR A 57 -6.12 -5.94 6.41
N SER A 58 -6.38 -5.18 7.47
CA SER A 58 -7.67 -5.14 8.16
C SER A 58 -8.32 -3.78 8.01
N LEU A 59 -9.60 -3.74 7.63
CA LEU A 59 -10.43 -2.51 7.67
C LEU A 59 -10.63 -1.98 9.09
N LYS A 60 -10.32 -2.79 10.12
CA LYS A 60 -10.35 -2.36 11.53
C LYS A 60 -8.98 -1.92 12.04
N SER A 61 -7.93 -2.01 11.23
CA SER A 61 -6.58 -1.59 11.62
C SER A 61 -6.58 -0.11 12.00
N PRO A 62 -5.90 0.32 13.07
CA PRO A 62 -5.68 1.75 13.33
C PRO A 62 -4.91 2.41 12.18
N GLU A 63 -4.03 1.66 11.52
CA GLU A 63 -3.19 2.12 10.41
C GLU A 63 -3.92 2.16 9.04
N LEU A 64 -5.24 1.94 9.00
CA LEU A 64 -5.98 1.82 7.73
C LEU A 64 -5.74 3.00 6.78
N GLU A 65 -5.65 4.22 7.31
CA GLU A 65 -5.35 5.42 6.53
C GLU A 65 -3.99 5.32 5.83
N ARG A 66 -2.93 5.03 6.60
CA ARG A 66 -1.58 4.87 6.08
C ARG A 66 -1.50 3.73 5.06
N ILE A 67 -2.17 2.61 5.33
CA ILE A 67 -2.28 1.48 4.39
C ILE A 67 -2.96 1.93 3.09
N SER A 68 -4.08 2.65 3.20
CA SER A 68 -4.83 3.13 2.04
C SER A 68 -3.99 4.08 1.17
N THR A 69 -3.38 5.09 1.79
CA THR A 69 -2.51 6.06 1.11
C THR A 69 -1.31 5.38 0.45
N THR A 70 -0.71 4.38 1.12
CA THR A 70 0.43 3.64 0.59
C THR A 70 0.04 2.80 -0.63
N LEU A 71 -1.06 2.03 -0.56
CA LEU A 71 -1.52 1.23 -1.69
C LEU A 71 -1.92 2.10 -2.88
N ASP A 72 -2.57 3.23 -2.64
CA ASP A 72 -2.94 4.16 -3.71
C ASP A 72 -1.70 4.86 -4.30
N ALA A 73 -0.68 5.15 -3.50
CA ALA A 73 0.59 5.67 -3.99
C ALA A 73 1.34 4.64 -4.85
N VAL A 74 1.39 3.37 -4.42
CA VAL A 74 2.00 2.28 -5.20
C VAL A 74 1.27 2.07 -6.52
N HIS A 75 -0.07 2.14 -6.53
CA HIS A 75 -0.86 2.02 -7.77
C HIS A 75 -0.53 3.14 -8.78
N ARG A 76 -0.13 4.32 -8.32
CA ARG A 76 0.29 5.44 -9.19
C ARG A 76 1.75 5.35 -9.65
N GLN A 77 2.57 4.47 -9.07
CA GLN A 77 3.97 4.34 -9.44
C GLN A 77 4.11 3.59 -10.77
N SER A 78 4.93 4.12 -11.68
CA SER A 78 5.31 3.42 -12.91
C SER A 78 5.96 2.07 -12.58
N GLY A 79 5.60 1.04 -13.35
CA GLY A 79 6.10 -0.32 -13.12
C GLY A 79 5.47 -1.03 -11.92
N SER A 80 4.45 -0.45 -11.27
CA SER A 80 3.69 -1.11 -10.20
C SER A 80 2.21 -1.18 -10.55
N GLU A 81 1.57 -2.29 -10.18
CA GLU A 81 0.14 -2.50 -10.35
C GLU A 81 -0.41 -3.13 -9.06
N VAL A 82 -1.51 -2.57 -8.56
CA VAL A 82 -2.21 -3.09 -7.38
C VAL A 82 -3.49 -3.76 -7.84
N MET A 83 -3.56 -5.07 -7.67
CA MET A 83 -4.69 -5.92 -8.00
C MET A 83 -5.48 -6.17 -6.71
N GLU A 84 -6.55 -5.41 -6.54
CA GLU A 84 -7.49 -5.50 -5.42
C GLU A 84 -8.90 -5.62 -5.99
N SER A 85 -9.81 -6.34 -5.31
CA SER A 85 -11.20 -6.35 -5.78
C SER A 85 -11.80 -4.94 -5.66
N ALA A 86 -12.56 -4.49 -6.66
CA ALA A 86 -13.14 -3.14 -6.66
C ALA A 86 -13.96 -2.85 -5.39
N LYS A 87 -14.66 -3.86 -4.87
CA LYS A 87 -15.43 -3.78 -3.61
C LYS A 87 -14.51 -3.56 -2.39
N ASP A 88 -13.34 -4.18 -2.37
CA ASP A 88 -12.39 -4.05 -1.26
C ASP A 88 -11.69 -2.70 -1.30
N GLN A 89 -11.27 -2.27 -2.49
CA GLN A 89 -10.70 -0.96 -2.74
C GLN A 89 -11.66 0.16 -2.32
N GLN A 90 -12.90 0.10 -2.80
CA GLN A 90 -13.91 1.11 -2.46
C GLN A 90 -14.17 1.15 -0.94
N ARG A 91 -14.26 -0.01 -0.28
CA ARG A 91 -14.44 -0.08 1.18
C ARG A 91 -13.25 0.49 1.94
N ARG A 92 -12.02 0.16 1.52
CA ARG A 92 -10.79 0.69 2.10
C ARG A 92 -10.74 2.21 1.99
N GLN A 93 -10.97 2.75 0.79
CA GLN A 93 -10.93 4.18 0.53
C GLN A 93 -12.03 4.94 1.27
N ALA A 94 -13.27 4.43 1.29
CA ALA A 94 -14.37 5.08 2.01
C ALA A 94 -14.11 5.13 3.52
N LEU A 95 -13.59 4.05 4.10
CA LEU A 95 -13.29 3.99 5.53
C LEU A 95 -12.04 4.79 5.92
N SER A 96 -11.03 4.88 5.05
CA SER A 96 -9.87 5.74 5.32
C SER A 96 -10.27 7.21 5.34
N GLN A 97 -10.99 7.66 4.30
CA GLN A 97 -11.45 9.06 4.19
C GLN A 97 -12.37 9.48 5.33
N ALA A 98 -13.28 8.59 5.77
CA ALA A 98 -14.16 8.86 6.90
C ALA A 98 -13.38 9.08 8.22
N ARG A 99 -12.24 8.41 8.38
CA ARG A 99 -11.37 8.56 9.57
C ARG A 99 -10.53 9.83 9.49
N GLU A 100 -9.98 10.13 8.34
CA GLU A 100 -9.27 11.40 8.07
C GLU A 100 -10.17 12.60 8.40
N ALA A 101 -11.39 12.62 7.88
CA ALA A 101 -12.35 13.69 8.15
C ALA A 101 -12.78 13.79 9.62
N GLY A 102 -12.86 12.65 10.33
CA GLY A 102 -13.18 12.59 11.76
C GLY A 102 -12.05 13.13 12.65
N GLN A 103 -10.79 12.88 12.28
CA GLN A 103 -9.62 13.39 13.00
C GLN A 103 -9.40 14.88 12.79
N SER A 104 -9.62 15.39 11.57
CA SER A 104 -9.54 16.84 11.30
C SER A 104 -10.53 17.62 12.16
N ARG A 105 -11.79 17.15 12.25
CA ARG A 105 -12.83 17.80 13.06
C ARG A 105 -12.60 17.73 14.57
N ALA A 106 -11.96 16.67 15.06
CA ALA A 106 -11.62 16.55 16.48
C ALA A 106 -10.50 17.52 16.87
N THR A 107 -9.57 17.80 15.95
CA THR A 107 -8.47 18.74 16.15
C THR A 107 -8.96 20.18 16.18
N GLU A 108 -9.89 20.56 15.30
CA GLU A 108 -10.49 21.90 15.27
C GLU A 108 -11.27 22.23 16.57
N ARG A 109 -12.07 21.29 17.09
CA ARG A 109 -12.80 21.49 18.37
C ARG A 109 -11.93 21.55 19.62
N GLY A 110 -10.72 20.99 19.56
CA GLY A 110 -9.76 21.04 20.66
C GLY A 110 -9.07 22.41 20.78
N GLN A 111 -8.93 23.12 19.66
CA GLN A 111 -8.28 24.43 19.61
C GLN A 111 -9.22 25.56 20.09
N ASP A 112 -10.52 25.49 19.77
CA ASP A 112 -11.52 26.47 20.20
C ASP A 112 -11.77 26.50 21.73
N GLN A 113 -11.34 25.48 22.47
CA GLN A 113 -11.54 25.39 23.92
C GLN A 113 -10.35 25.88 24.75
N GLN A 114 -9.25 26.28 24.12
CA GLN A 114 -8.06 26.75 24.83
C GLN A 114 -7.92 28.29 24.88
N GLU A 115 -8.85 29.03 24.27
CA GLU A 115 -8.84 30.50 24.21
C GLU A 115 -9.92 31.17 25.11
N ARG A 116 -10.29 30.58 26.24
CA ARG A 116 -11.19 31.22 27.23
C ARG A 116 -10.62 31.25 28.63
#